data_AF-A0A9E1MQ85-F1
#
_entry.id   AF-A0A9E1MQ85-F1
#
_cell.length_a   1.000
_cell.length_b   1.000
_cell.length_c   1.000
_cell.angle_alpha   90.00
_cell.angle_beta   90.00
_cell.angle_gamma   90.00
#
_symmetry.space_group_name_H-M   'P 1'
#
loop_
_entity.id
_entity.type
_entity.pdbx_description
1 polymer ?
#
loop_
_entity_poly.entity_id
_entity_poly.type
_entity_poly.pdbx_seq_one_letter_code
_entity_poly.pdbx_strand_id
1 'polypeptide(L)'
;MSKTKIAFICVHNSCRSQMAEAFGKVYLSEKYDCYSAGTETKPEINQDAVRIMKEHFGIDIKNQYSKLISDIPAPDIVITMGCNVHCPNIPCKERYDWGLDDPTGKSDEEFIKTANKIKEKIWN
;
A
#
# COMPACT_ATOMS: atom_id res chain seq x y z
N MET A 1 17.13 6.55 -17.38
CA MET A 1 15.95 5.67 -17.60
C MET A 1 14.93 5.98 -16.51
N SER A 2 13.63 5.94 -16.82
CA SER A 2 12.60 6.07 -15.78
C SER A 2 12.60 4.82 -14.90
N LYS A 3 12.41 4.98 -13.59
CA LYS A 3 12.28 3.85 -12.66
C LYS A 3 11.01 3.06 -12.98
N THR A 4 11.04 1.76 -12.68
CA THR A 4 9.88 0.87 -12.77
C THR A 4 8.85 1.30 -11.72
N LYS A 5 7.58 1.42 -12.11
CA LYS A 5 6.52 1.89 -11.21
C LYS A 5 5.78 0.71 -10.58
N ILE A 6 5.69 0.73 -9.25
CA ILE A 6 4.92 -0.26 -8.48
C ILE A 6 3.68 0.44 -7.93
N ALA A 7 2.50 -0.16 -8.14
CA ALA A 7 1.25 0.28 -7.53
C ALA A 7 0.71 -0.77 -6.54
N PHE A 8 0.58 -0.37 -5.28
CA PHE A 8 -0.06 -1.14 -4.22
C PHE A 8 -1.56 -0.82 -4.16
N ILE A 9 -2.41 -1.80 -4.42
CA ILE A 9 -3.86 -1.60 -4.60
C ILE A 9 -4.66 -2.24 -3.47
N CYS A 10 -5.55 -1.45 -2.85
CA CYS A 10 -6.62 -1.95 -1.99
C CYS A 10 -7.91 -1.16 -2.24
N VAL A 11 -9.07 -1.56 -1.67
CA VAL A 11 -10.37 -0.90 -1.96
C VAL A 11 -10.31 0.61 -1.74
N HIS A 12 -9.99 1.05 -0.52
CA HIS A 12 -10.18 2.44 -0.07
C HIS A 12 -8.90 3.30 -0.05
N ASN A 13 -7.77 2.72 -0.45
CA ASN A 13 -6.43 3.30 -0.28
C ASN A 13 -6.20 3.97 1.09
N SER A 14 -6.55 3.29 2.17
CA SER A 14 -6.60 3.90 3.51
C SER A 14 -5.64 3.24 4.52
N CYS A 15 -5.36 1.94 4.39
CA CYS A 15 -4.59 1.19 5.40
C CYS A 15 -3.42 0.39 4.79
N ARG A 16 -3.64 -0.87 4.42
CA ARG A 16 -2.61 -1.79 3.90
C ARG A 16 -1.75 -1.19 2.77
N SER A 17 -2.39 -0.62 1.74
CA SER A 17 -1.65 -0.05 0.62
C SER A 17 -0.89 1.23 0.97
N GLN A 18 -1.35 2.02 1.95
CA GLN A 18 -0.62 3.18 2.46
C GLN A 18 0.64 2.79 3.23
N MET A 19 0.56 1.74 4.05
CA MET A 19 1.73 1.17 4.73
C MET A 19 2.73 0.63 3.71
N ALA A 20 2.25 -0.03 2.65
CA ALA A 20 3.09 -0.58 1.59
C ALA A 20 3.77 0.50 0.73
N GLU A 21 3.07 1.57 0.35
CA GLU A 21 3.69 2.72 -0.33
C GLU A 21 4.83 3.30 0.51
N ALA A 22 4.60 3.46 1.82
CA ALA A 22 5.58 4.03 2.73
C ALA A 22 6.84 3.15 2.85
N PHE A 23 6.67 1.85 3.09
CA PHE A 23 7.80 0.92 3.10
C PHE A 23 8.50 0.84 1.73
N GLY A 24 7.76 0.85 0.63
CA GLY A 24 8.32 0.84 -0.72
C GLY A 24 9.18 2.08 -0.98
N LYS A 25 8.73 3.27 -0.59
CA LYS A 25 9.53 4.50 -0.68
C LYS A 25 10.80 4.44 0.17
N VAL A 26 10.74 3.81 1.33
CA VAL A 26 11.92 3.67 2.21
C VAL A 26 12.93 2.67 1.64
N TYR A 27 12.48 1.49 1.21
CA TYR A 27 13.37 0.37 0.90
C TYR A 27 13.65 0.16 -0.60
N LEU A 28 12.77 0.63 -1.49
CA LEU A 28 12.83 0.35 -2.93
C LEU A 28 13.12 1.57 -3.80
N SER A 29 13.22 2.76 -3.21
CA SER A 29 13.27 4.04 -3.94
C SER A 29 14.47 4.21 -4.85
N GLU A 30 15.56 3.47 -4.68
CA GLU A 30 16.68 3.52 -5.63
C GLU A 30 16.32 2.96 -7.01
N LYS A 31 15.44 1.95 -7.06
CA LYS A 31 15.11 1.20 -8.28
C LYS A 31 13.67 1.42 -8.76
N TYR A 32 12.76 1.76 -7.85
CA TYR A 32 11.33 1.80 -8.12
C TYR A 32 10.71 3.12 -7.69
N ASP A 33 9.67 3.54 -8.42
CA ASP A 33 8.74 4.57 -7.97
C ASP A 33 7.50 3.87 -7.40
N CYS A 34 7.27 4.03 -6.10
CA CYS A 34 6.19 3.34 -5.37
C CYS A 34 4.98 4.25 -5.17
N TYR A 35 3.81 3.75 -5.56
CA TYR A 35 2.51 4.39 -5.43
C TYR A 35 1.54 3.45 -4.72
N SER A 36 0.51 4.01 -4.09
CA SER A 36 -0.69 3.26 -3.71
C SER A 36 -1.95 3.90 -4.25
N ALA A 37 -2.99 3.10 -4.45
CA ALA A 37 -4.28 3.58 -4.91
C ALA A 37 -5.41 2.60 -4.54
N GLY A 38 -6.64 3.02 -4.81
CA GLY A 38 -7.82 2.19 -4.63
C GLY A 38 -8.90 2.43 -5.67
N THR A 39 -9.90 1.54 -5.65
CA THR A 39 -11.12 1.69 -6.47
C THR A 39 -12.04 2.76 -5.91
N GLU A 40 -11.95 2.99 -4.61
CA GLU A 40 -12.69 3.99 -3.85
C GLU A 40 -11.72 4.76 -2.97
N THR A 41 -12.12 5.94 -2.54
CA THR A 41 -11.34 6.76 -1.59
C THR A 41 -12.08 6.93 -0.27
N LYS A 42 -11.31 7.29 0.75
CA LYS A 42 -11.84 7.83 2.01
C LYS A 42 -11.31 9.25 2.22
N PRO A 43 -12.04 10.11 2.94
CA PRO A 43 -11.57 11.47 3.26
C PRO A 43 -10.20 11.49 3.94
N GLU A 44 -9.93 10.46 4.75
CA GLU A 44 -8.67 10.28 5.45
C GLU A 44 -8.16 8.84 5.37
N ILE A 45 -6.84 8.70 5.48
CA ILE A 45 -6.20 7.40 5.68
C ILE A 45 -6.43 6.92 7.11
N ASN A 46 -6.28 5.61 7.33
CA ASN A 46 -6.58 4.99 8.61
C ASN A 46 -5.60 5.52 9.68
N GLN A 47 -6.14 6.17 10.72
CA GLN A 47 -5.35 6.81 11.76
C GLN A 47 -4.59 5.81 12.66
N ASP A 48 -5.08 4.57 12.81
CA ASP A 48 -4.30 3.51 13.46
C ASP A 48 -3.09 3.12 12.61
N ALA A 49 -3.23 3.04 11.28
CA ALA A 49 -2.09 2.82 10.40
C ALA A 49 -1.07 3.97 10.51
N VAL A 50 -1.53 5.22 10.59
CA VAL A 50 -0.65 6.40 10.81
C VAL A 50 0.12 6.27 12.12
N ARG A 51 -0.59 5.98 13.21
CA ARG A 51 -0.01 5.82 14.55
C ARG A 51 0.98 4.67 14.59
N ILE A 52 0.59 3.48 14.13
CA ILE A 52 1.42 2.27 14.17
C ILE A 52 2.67 2.41 13.31
N MET A 53 2.56 2.94 12.08
CA MET A 53 3.73 3.16 11.22
C MET A 53 4.75 4.12 11.87
N LYS A 54 4.25 5.16 12.54
CA LYS A 54 5.11 6.11 13.24
C LYS A 54 5.76 5.51 14.49
N GLU A 55 4.96 4.90 15.37
CA GLU A 55 5.41 4.44 16.68
C GLU A 55 6.28 3.17 16.61
N HIS A 56 5.94 2.22 15.74
CA HIS A 56 6.63 0.92 15.67
C HIS A 56 7.68 0.82 14.56
N PHE A 57 7.53 1.61 13.49
CA PHE A 57 8.42 1.53 12.32
C PHE A 57 9.19 2.82 12.06
N GLY A 58 8.91 3.89 12.81
CA GLY A 58 9.60 5.18 12.64
C GLY A 58 9.27 5.90 11.33
N ILE A 59 8.16 5.55 10.65
CA ILE A 59 7.78 6.09 9.34
C ILE A 59 6.49 6.90 9.51
N ASP A 60 6.59 8.22 9.40
CA ASP A 60 5.44 9.12 9.48
C ASP A 60 4.70 9.19 8.13
N ILE A 61 3.49 8.64 8.09
CA ILE A 61 2.64 8.62 6.90
C ILE A 61 1.48 9.63 6.94
N LYS A 62 1.45 10.55 7.93
CA LYS A 62 0.33 11.49 8.13
C LYS A 62 0.01 12.38 6.93
N ASN A 63 1.01 12.63 6.07
CA ASN A 63 0.87 13.48 4.87
C ASN A 63 0.45 12.67 3.64
N GLN A 64 0.34 11.34 3.75
CA GLN A 64 -0.25 10.54 2.69
C GLN A 64 -1.77 10.72 2.68
N TYR A 65 -2.37 10.52 1.51
CA TYR A 65 -3.81 10.65 1.30
C TYR A 65 -4.31 9.53 0.39
N SER A 66 -5.61 9.30 0.45
CA SER A 66 -6.31 8.31 -0.36
C SER A 66 -6.41 8.78 -1.82
N LYS A 67 -6.06 7.91 -2.76
CA LYS A 67 -5.96 8.16 -4.20
C LYS A 67 -6.74 7.11 -4.97
N LEU A 68 -7.41 7.52 -6.04
CA LEU A 68 -7.99 6.58 -7.00
C LEU A 68 -6.89 6.00 -7.90
N ILE A 69 -7.16 4.83 -8.48
CA ILE A 69 -6.28 4.21 -9.49
C ILE A 69 -6.05 5.18 -10.67
N SER A 70 -7.04 6.00 -11.02
CA SER A 70 -6.92 7.04 -12.06
C SER A 70 -5.96 8.18 -11.71
N ASP A 71 -5.65 8.36 -10.43
CA ASP A 71 -4.88 9.50 -9.94
C ASP A 71 -3.38 9.19 -9.84
N ILE A 72 -2.99 7.93 -10.11
CA ILE A 72 -1.61 7.50 -10.12
C ILE A 72 -1.11 7.26 -11.54
N PRO A 73 0.20 7.38 -11.81
CA PRO A 73 0.77 7.01 -13.09
C PRO A 73 0.51 5.54 -13.43
N ALA A 74 0.47 5.22 -14.73
CA ALA A 74 0.35 3.85 -15.20
C ALA A 74 1.47 2.96 -14.61
N PRO A 75 1.13 1.93 -13.82
CA PRO A 75 2.12 1.09 -13.17
C PRO A 75 2.70 0.02 -14.11
N ASP A 76 3.97 -0.31 -13.90
CA ASP A 76 4.59 -1.48 -14.53
C ASP A 76 4.22 -2.75 -13.74
N ILE A 77 4.19 -2.66 -12.42
CA ILE A 77 3.91 -3.75 -11.48
C ILE A 77 2.69 -3.39 -10.63
N VAL A 78 1.70 -4.28 -10.56
CA VAL A 78 0.53 -4.13 -9.70
C VAL A 78 0.54 -5.18 -8.60
N ILE A 79 0.38 -4.73 -7.36
CA ILE A 79 0.33 -5.59 -6.17
C ILE A 79 -1.00 -5.37 -5.47
N THR A 80 -1.89 -6.37 -5.50
CA THR A 80 -3.15 -6.34 -4.76
C THR A 80 -2.98 -6.87 -3.34
N MET A 81 -3.76 -6.34 -2.40
CA MET A 81 -3.59 -6.63 -0.97
C MET A 81 -4.68 -7.57 -0.42
N GLY A 82 -5.10 -8.58 -1.17
CA GLY A 82 -6.05 -9.61 -0.69
C GLY A 82 -7.48 -9.14 -0.44
N CYS A 83 -7.86 -7.97 -0.95
CA CYS A 83 -9.26 -7.60 -0.93
C CYS A 83 -9.92 -8.25 -2.16
N ASN A 84 -11.02 -8.97 -1.96
CA ASN A 84 -11.89 -9.57 -2.99
C ASN A 84 -12.57 -8.50 -3.88
N VAL A 85 -11.90 -7.38 -4.09
CA VAL A 85 -12.27 -6.36 -5.04
C VAL A 85 -12.24 -7.04 -6.38
N HIS A 86 -13.33 -6.90 -7.13
CA HIS A 86 -13.22 -6.85 -8.58
C HIS A 86 -12.31 -5.66 -8.92
N CYS A 87 -11.00 -5.84 -8.75
CA CYS A 87 -10.04 -4.83 -9.15
C CYS A 87 -10.25 -4.65 -10.66
N PRO A 88 -10.47 -3.42 -11.14
CA PRO A 88 -10.52 -3.17 -12.57
C PRO A 88 -9.26 -3.74 -13.22
N ASN A 89 -9.34 -4.14 -14.48
CA ASN A 89 -8.19 -4.65 -15.22
C ASN A 89 -7.17 -3.51 -15.42
N ILE A 90 -6.32 -3.27 -14.43
CA ILE A 90 -5.25 -2.27 -14.49
C ILE A 90 -4.18 -2.83 -15.43
N PRO A 91 -3.89 -2.16 -16.56
CA PRO A 91 -2.80 -2.57 -17.44
C PRO A 91 -1.47 -2.52 -16.69
N CYS A 92 -0.74 -3.63 -16.71
CA CYS A 92 0.56 -3.77 -16.07
C CYS A 92 1.35 -4.90 -16.76
N LYS A 93 2.67 -4.91 -16.58
CA LYS A 93 3.54 -5.98 -17.06
C LYS A 93 3.50 -7.18 -16.12
N GLU A 94 3.49 -6.90 -14.82
CA GLU A 94 3.53 -7.92 -13.78
C GLU A 94 2.44 -7.65 -12.74
N ARG A 95 1.85 -8.73 -12.22
CA ARG A 95 0.76 -8.66 -11.25
C ARG A 95 0.96 -9.70 -10.16
N TYR A 96 0.84 -9.27 -8.92
CA TYR A 96 0.91 -10.12 -7.74
C TYR A 96 -0.27 -9.87 -6.81
N ASP A 97 -0.66 -10.90 -6.07
CA ASP A 97 -1.59 -10.76 -4.95
C ASP A 97 -0.90 -11.17 -3.66
N TRP A 98 -0.91 -10.27 -2.68
CA TRP A 98 -0.30 -10.50 -1.38
C TRP A 98 -1.25 -11.12 -0.36
N GLY A 99 -2.56 -11.19 -0.65
CA GLY A 99 -3.50 -11.96 0.16
C GLY A 99 -3.52 -11.53 1.64
N LEU A 100 -3.47 -10.23 1.91
CA LEU A 100 -3.34 -9.72 3.28
C LEU A 100 -4.71 -9.48 3.93
N ASP A 101 -4.88 -9.98 5.15
CA ASP A 101 -6.06 -9.69 5.97
C ASP A 101 -6.18 -8.19 6.27
N ASP A 102 -7.41 -7.67 6.32
CA ASP A 102 -7.64 -6.28 6.74
C ASP A 102 -7.49 -6.14 8.26
N PRO A 103 -6.57 -5.29 8.76
CA PRO A 103 -6.44 -5.02 10.19
C PRO A 103 -7.42 -3.95 10.68
N THR A 104 -8.15 -3.26 9.80
CA THR A 104 -9.04 -2.15 10.18
C THR A 104 -10.05 -2.56 11.25
N GLY A 105 -10.10 -1.82 12.36
CA GLY A 105 -10.99 -2.10 13.49
C GLY A 105 -10.55 -3.24 14.41
N LYS A 106 -9.37 -3.82 14.18
CA LYS A 106 -8.74 -4.82 15.06
C LYS A 106 -7.72 -4.17 16.01
N SER A 107 -7.09 -4.99 16.84
CA SER A 107 -6.05 -4.58 17.79
C SER A 107 -4.78 -4.08 17.09
N ASP A 108 -3.98 -3.31 17.83
CA ASP A 108 -2.65 -2.86 17.42
C ASP A 108 -1.75 -4.04 17.01
N GLU A 109 -1.83 -5.17 17.70
CA GLU A 109 -1.09 -6.39 17.36
C GLU A 109 -1.38 -6.87 15.93
N GLU A 110 -2.64 -6.80 15.48
CA GLU A 110 -3.02 -7.20 14.13
C GLU A 110 -2.54 -6.20 13.08
N PHE A 111 -2.51 -4.90 13.40
CA PHE A 111 -1.87 -3.88 12.56
C PHE A 111 -0.37 -4.11 12.44
N ILE A 112 0.33 -4.31 13.55
CA ILE A 112 1.78 -4.56 13.58
C ILE A 112 2.12 -5.82 12.79
N LYS A 113 1.37 -6.91 13.00
CA LYS A 113 1.52 -8.16 12.26
C LYS A 113 1.32 -7.95 10.76
N THR A 114 0.32 -7.18 10.36
CA THR A 114 0.08 -6.86 8.94
C THR A 114 1.20 -6.00 8.35
N ALA A 115 1.67 -4.98 9.07
CA ALA A 115 2.77 -4.12 8.65
C ALA A 115 4.08 -4.91 8.50
N ASN A 116 4.37 -5.85 9.42
CA ASN A 116 5.52 -6.74 9.32
C ASN A 116 5.44 -7.64 8.07
N LYS A 117 4.28 -8.26 7.80
CA LYS A 117 4.07 -9.05 6.56
C LYS A 117 4.33 -8.21 5.30
N ILE A 118 3.86 -6.96 5.27
CA ILE A 118 4.10 -6.03 4.16
C ILE A 118 5.59 -5.75 4.02
N LYS A 119 6.27 -5.43 5.12
CA LYS A 119 7.70 -5.14 5.14
C LYS A 119 8.53 -6.33 4.65
N GLU A 120 8.22 -7.54 5.11
CA GLU A 120 8.87 -8.78 4.66
C GLU A 120 8.68 -9.04 3.16
N LYS A 121 7.47 -8.80 2.63
CA LYS A 121 7.19 -8.94 1.19
C LYS A 121 7.84 -7.87 0.32
N ILE A 122 8.22 -6.73 0.89
CA ILE A 122 8.98 -5.69 0.19
C ILE A 122 10.46 -6.04 0.10
N TRP A 123 10.97 -6.77 1.08
CA TRP A 123 12.39 -7.13 1.15
C TRP A 123 12.76 -8.34 0.29
N ASN A 124 11.83 -9.28 0.12
CA ASN A 124 12.00 -10.52 -0.66
C ASN A 124 11.53 -10.34 -2.11
#